data_AF-Q73YN7-F1
#
_entry.id   AF-Q73YN7-F1
#
_cell.length_a   1.000
_cell.length_b   1.000
_cell.length_c   1.000
_cell.angle_alpha   90.00
_cell.angle_beta   90.00
_cell.angle_gamma   90.00
#
_symmetry.space_group_name_H-M   'P 1'
#
loop_
_entity.id
_entity.type
_entity.pdbx_description
1 polymer ?
#
loop_
_entity_poly.entity_id
_entity_poly.type
_entity_poly.pdbx_seq_one_letter_code
_entity_poly.pdbx_strand_id
1 'polypeptide(L)'
;MLPGRLHPDVLRHPLVRAVHPAPRRDRPAGPVVAPAQRPRRGGHIHHVTFGVVLTLLSGLTLVTLSINGHEPEFTVAATFFGIGAALVLDEYALILHLSDVYWSEDGRTSVDAVFAAVAVGGLLIMGLHPLMFFLPMWHGADSMMLRALVGGAMVLTLPLAVVVVLKGKVWTGLLGMFLVVLLVIGAVRLSRPHAPWARWRYSTQPEKMRRALQRERTLRRPVVRAKLYLQCAIAGTPRFPDERTVDATLDHEVHPAPAPTGPILIGR
;
A
#
# COMPACT_ATOMS: atom_id res chain seq x y z
N MET A 1 60.97 19.73 59.99
CA MET A 1 62.26 19.74 59.26
C MET A 1 61.95 19.78 57.76
N LEU A 2 62.24 20.91 57.11
CA LEU A 2 62.50 21.03 55.66
C LEU A 2 64.02 20.88 55.46
N PRO A 3 64.56 20.42 54.30
CA PRO A 3 64.47 21.09 52.97
C PRO A 3 64.38 20.06 51.80
N GLY A 4 64.31 20.39 50.52
CA GLY A 4 64.45 21.64 49.79
C GLY A 4 64.02 21.47 48.31
N ARG A 5 63.65 22.59 47.70
CA ARG A 5 63.33 22.76 46.28
C ARG A 5 64.61 22.78 45.44
N LEU A 6 64.57 22.21 44.23
CA LEU A 6 65.35 22.65 43.07
C LEU A 6 64.54 22.43 41.77
N HIS A 7 64.47 23.50 40.97
CA HIS A 7 63.98 23.71 39.60
C HIS A 7 65.17 24.43 38.88
N PRO A 8 65.29 24.70 37.55
CA PRO A 8 64.69 24.24 36.28
C PRO A 8 65.70 23.56 35.31
N ASP A 9 65.22 23.21 34.11
CA ASP A 9 65.90 23.27 32.79
C ASP A 9 67.20 22.48 32.56
N VAL A 10 67.05 21.29 31.95
CA VAL A 10 67.99 20.81 30.92
C VAL A 10 67.20 20.30 29.72
N LEU A 11 66.76 21.25 28.89
CA LEU A 11 66.50 21.05 27.47
C LEU A 11 67.82 20.65 26.78
N ARG A 12 67.90 19.46 26.20
CA ARG A 12 68.73 19.10 25.01
C ARG A 12 68.57 17.63 24.64
N HIS A 13 67.62 17.31 23.76
CA HIS A 13 67.78 16.19 22.84
C HIS A 13 67.06 16.48 21.52
N PRO A 14 67.78 16.64 20.39
CA PRO A 14 67.20 16.99 19.10
C PRO A 14 67.09 15.75 18.23
N LEU A 15 66.09 14.90 18.42
CA LEU A 15 65.80 13.81 17.49
C LEU A 15 64.31 13.52 17.47
N VAL A 16 63.60 14.12 16.51
CA VAL A 16 62.65 13.46 15.57
C VAL A 16 62.08 14.59 14.71
N ARG A 17 62.66 14.75 13.53
CA ARG A 17 62.21 15.65 12.47
C ARG A 17 60.89 15.10 11.95
N ALA A 18 59.78 15.74 12.32
CA ALA A 18 58.47 15.47 11.73
C ALA A 18 58.55 15.76 10.22
N VAL A 19 58.33 14.73 9.40
CA VAL A 19 58.09 14.87 7.97
C VAL A 19 56.67 15.39 7.81
N HIS A 20 56.52 16.72 7.71
CA HIS A 20 55.29 17.33 7.20
C HIS A 20 55.31 17.25 5.66
N PRO A 21 54.37 16.55 5.01
CA PRO A 21 54.17 16.73 3.58
C PRO A 21 53.58 18.12 3.33
N ALA A 22 54.25 18.91 2.49
CA ALA A 22 53.80 20.22 2.06
C ALA A 22 52.44 20.12 1.31
N PRO A 23 51.55 21.13 1.41
CA PRO A 23 50.31 21.15 0.66
C PRO A 23 50.62 21.25 -0.85
N ARG A 24 50.13 20.28 -1.63
CA ARG A 24 50.20 20.32 -3.09
C ARG A 24 49.45 21.55 -3.59
N ARG A 25 50.18 22.48 -4.23
CA ARG A 25 49.61 23.58 -5.01
C ARG A 25 48.66 23.03 -6.08
N ASP A 26 47.41 23.37 -5.90
CA ASP A 26 46.28 23.50 -6.82
C ASP A 26 46.66 23.38 -8.31
N ARG A 27 46.28 22.26 -8.92
CA ARG A 27 46.09 22.18 -10.37
C ARG A 27 44.76 22.84 -10.70
N PRO A 28 44.66 23.69 -11.75
CA PRO A 28 43.36 24.20 -12.17
C PRO A 28 42.47 23.02 -12.56
N ALA A 29 41.30 22.93 -11.91
CA ALA A 29 40.29 21.93 -12.22
C ALA A 29 39.87 22.09 -13.69
N GLY A 30 40.24 21.11 -14.53
CA GLY A 30 39.66 21.01 -15.87
C GLY A 30 38.14 20.87 -15.77
N PRO A 31 37.39 21.30 -16.79
CA PRO A 31 35.93 21.23 -16.76
C PRO A 31 35.49 19.79 -16.48
N VAL A 32 34.81 19.59 -15.35
CA VAL A 32 34.16 18.33 -15.00
C VAL A 32 33.06 18.12 -16.02
N VAL A 33 33.32 17.30 -17.04
CA VAL A 33 32.28 16.85 -17.97
C VAL A 33 31.33 15.96 -17.16
N ALA A 34 30.19 16.54 -16.76
CA ALA A 34 29.10 15.76 -16.18
C ALA A 34 28.73 14.64 -17.15
N PRO A 35 28.50 13.39 -16.68
CA PRO A 35 28.08 12.33 -17.58
C PRO A 35 26.77 12.75 -18.24
N ALA A 36 26.75 12.74 -19.58
CA ALA A 36 25.56 13.02 -20.36
C ALA A 36 24.43 12.10 -19.86
N GLN A 37 23.39 12.70 -19.27
CA GLN A 37 22.17 11.99 -18.94
C GLN A 37 21.57 11.52 -20.26
N ARG A 38 21.74 10.23 -20.57
CA ARG A 38 21.01 9.62 -21.70
C ARG A 38 19.52 9.81 -21.40
N PRO A 39 18.73 10.42 -22.29
CA PRO A 39 17.28 10.39 -22.11
C PRO A 39 16.87 8.92 -22.08
N ARG A 40 16.34 8.47 -20.93
CA ARG A 40 15.74 7.14 -20.82
C ARG A 40 14.61 7.12 -21.84
N ARG A 41 14.80 6.36 -22.93
CA ARG A 41 13.77 6.18 -23.95
C ARG A 41 12.56 5.56 -23.25
N GLY A 42 11.42 6.26 -23.33
CA GLY A 42 10.20 5.94 -22.62
C GLY A 42 9.57 4.63 -23.10
N GLY A 43 9.77 3.56 -22.34
CA GLY A 43 9.11 2.27 -22.57
C GLY A 43 7.65 2.23 -22.08
N HIS A 44 7.27 3.14 -21.19
CA HIS A 44 6.00 3.10 -20.47
C HIS A 44 4.82 3.71 -21.25
N ILE A 45 5.07 4.74 -22.06
CA ILE A 45 4.02 5.44 -22.83
C ILE A 45 3.46 4.54 -23.95
N HIS A 46 4.22 3.55 -24.41
CA HIS A 46 3.83 2.77 -25.58
C HIS A 46 2.70 1.79 -25.26
N HIS A 47 2.81 1.03 -24.17
CA HIS A 47 1.83 0.00 -23.80
C HIS A 47 0.51 0.58 -23.32
N VAL A 48 0.52 1.69 -22.57
CA VAL A 48 -0.70 2.38 -22.15
C VAL A 48 -1.47 2.98 -23.34
N THR A 49 -0.76 3.53 -24.33
CA THR A 49 -1.40 4.07 -25.54
C THR A 49 -2.11 2.97 -26.32
N PHE A 50 -1.50 1.79 -26.45
CA PHE A 50 -2.15 0.62 -27.02
C PHE A 50 -3.34 0.16 -26.19
N GLY A 51 -3.22 0.14 -24.87
CA GLY A 51 -4.32 -0.19 -23.97
C GLY A 51 -5.52 0.73 -24.15
N VAL A 52 -5.31 2.04 -24.21
CA VAL A 52 -6.39 3.04 -24.43
C VAL A 52 -7.05 2.84 -25.79
N VAL A 53 -6.26 2.73 -26.86
CA VAL A 53 -6.80 2.50 -28.22
C VAL A 53 -7.59 1.19 -28.27
N LEU A 54 -7.04 0.11 -27.71
CA LEU A 54 -7.69 -1.19 -27.70
C LEU A 54 -9.01 -1.15 -26.91
N THR A 55 -9.04 -0.47 -25.76
CA THR A 55 -10.25 -0.29 -24.93
C THR A 55 -11.32 0.52 -25.65
N LEU A 56 -10.96 1.63 -26.30
CA LEU A 56 -11.90 2.49 -27.02
C LEU A 56 -12.48 1.78 -28.25
N LEU A 57 -11.65 1.10 -29.03
CA LEU A 57 -12.10 0.38 -30.23
C LEU A 57 -12.99 -0.81 -29.88
N SER A 58 -12.60 -1.62 -28.90
CA SER A 58 -13.41 -2.74 -28.42
C SER A 58 -14.71 -2.29 -27.74
N GLY A 59 -14.68 -1.21 -26.96
CA GLY A 59 -15.87 -0.60 -26.36
C GLY A 59 -16.84 -0.08 -27.41
N LEU A 60 -16.35 0.62 -28.43
CA LEU A 60 -17.17 1.04 -29.57
C LEU A 60 -17.74 -0.17 -30.31
N THR A 61 -16.95 -1.22 -30.50
CA THR A 61 -17.38 -2.47 -31.14
C THR A 61 -18.48 -3.16 -30.32
N LEU A 62 -18.38 -3.19 -28.99
CA LEU A 62 -19.44 -3.71 -28.13
C LEU A 62 -20.75 -2.90 -28.26
N VAL A 63 -20.64 -1.57 -28.38
CA VAL A 63 -21.81 -0.70 -28.60
C VAL A 63 -22.43 -0.93 -29.97
N THR A 64 -21.65 -1.08 -31.04
CA THR A 64 -22.19 -1.35 -32.37
C THR A 64 -22.80 -2.75 -32.49
N LEU A 65 -22.21 -3.73 -31.81
CA LEU A 65 -22.73 -5.10 -31.73
C LEU A 65 -23.97 -5.20 -30.82
N SER A 66 -24.27 -4.21 -29.97
CA SER A 66 -25.39 -4.23 -29.00
C SER A 66 -26.76 -4.58 -29.58
N ILE A 67 -27.00 -4.29 -30.86
CA ILE A 67 -28.31 -4.47 -31.51
C ILE A 67 -28.37 -5.75 -32.37
N ASN A 68 -27.29 -6.06 -33.10
CA ASN A 68 -27.29 -7.11 -34.14
C ASN A 68 -26.14 -8.13 -34.01
N GLY A 69 -25.29 -8.00 -32.99
CA GLY A 69 -24.12 -8.84 -32.81
C GLY A 69 -24.47 -10.24 -32.32
N HIS A 70 -23.69 -11.23 -32.73
CA HIS A 70 -23.81 -12.60 -32.24
C HIS A 70 -22.90 -12.84 -31.03
N GLU A 71 -23.28 -13.78 -30.15
CA GLU A 71 -22.53 -14.18 -28.95
C GLU A 71 -20.99 -14.30 -29.12
N PRO A 72 -20.45 -14.94 -30.18
CA PRO A 72 -18.99 -15.01 -30.36
C PRO A 72 -18.34 -13.65 -30.62
N GLU A 73 -19.02 -12.73 -31.34
CA GLU A 73 -18.51 -11.40 -31.64
C GLU A 73 -18.43 -10.54 -30.38
N PHE A 74 -19.46 -10.62 -29.53
CA PHE A 74 -19.46 -10.00 -28.21
C PHE A 74 -18.35 -10.55 -27.32
N THR A 75 -18.16 -11.87 -27.31
CA THR A 75 -17.14 -12.52 -26.48
C THR A 75 -15.74 -12.04 -26.89
N VAL A 76 -15.46 -11.97 -28.19
CA VAL A 76 -14.18 -11.48 -28.72
C VAL A 76 -14.00 -10.00 -28.38
N ALA A 77 -15.01 -9.15 -28.62
CA ALA A 77 -14.93 -7.73 -28.33
C ALA A 77 -14.74 -7.47 -26.82
N ALA A 78 -15.46 -8.19 -25.96
CA ALA A 78 -15.30 -8.13 -24.50
C ALA A 78 -13.91 -8.59 -24.03
N THR A 79 -13.34 -9.62 -24.69
CA THR A 79 -11.99 -10.10 -24.39
C THR A 79 -10.95 -9.03 -24.70
N PHE A 80 -11.01 -8.42 -25.89
CA PHE A 80 -10.09 -7.34 -26.27
C PHE A 80 -10.29 -6.09 -25.41
N PHE A 81 -11.52 -5.79 -24.99
CA PHE A 81 -11.81 -4.74 -24.03
C PHE A 81 -11.11 -5.01 -22.70
N GLY A 82 -11.19 -6.24 -22.18
CA GLY A 82 -10.49 -6.65 -20.97
C GLY A 82 -8.96 -6.53 -21.09
N ILE A 83 -8.38 -6.98 -22.21
CA ILE A 83 -6.94 -6.86 -22.48
C ILE A 83 -6.52 -5.39 -22.53
N GLY A 84 -7.27 -4.54 -23.24
CA GLY A 84 -7.01 -3.10 -23.33
C GLY A 84 -7.05 -2.46 -21.95
N ALA A 85 -8.07 -2.75 -21.16
CA ALA A 85 -8.21 -2.24 -19.80
C ALA A 85 -7.05 -2.70 -18.90
N ALA A 86 -6.61 -3.95 -19.02
CA ALA A 86 -5.48 -4.48 -18.25
C ALA A 86 -4.16 -3.78 -18.60
N LEU A 87 -3.89 -3.52 -19.88
CA LEU A 87 -2.71 -2.76 -20.32
C LEU A 87 -2.73 -1.31 -19.83
N VAL A 88 -3.91 -0.69 -19.72
CA VAL A 88 -4.05 0.64 -19.12
C VAL A 88 -3.80 0.59 -17.61
N LEU A 89 -4.33 -0.43 -16.93
CA LEU A 89 -4.15 -0.61 -15.49
C LEU A 89 -2.71 -0.92 -15.10
N ASP A 90 -1.94 -1.61 -15.94
CA ASP A 90 -0.51 -1.91 -15.73
C ASP A 90 0.32 -0.61 -15.55
N GLU A 91 -0.09 0.47 -16.21
CA GLU A 91 0.59 1.76 -16.17
C GLU A 91 -0.09 2.79 -15.24
N TYR A 92 -1.09 2.37 -14.46
CA TYR A 92 -1.87 3.23 -13.57
C TYR A 92 -1.00 4.05 -12.59
N ALA A 93 0.15 3.51 -12.20
CA ALA A 93 1.12 4.20 -11.35
C ALA A 93 1.70 5.47 -11.99
N LEU A 94 1.93 5.50 -13.31
CA LEU A 94 2.45 6.67 -14.02
C LEU A 94 1.37 7.69 -14.36
N ILE A 95 0.12 7.25 -14.58
CA ILE A 95 -1.01 8.17 -14.85
C ILE A 95 -1.30 9.05 -13.63
N LEU A 96 -1.09 8.53 -12.41
CA LEU A 96 -1.35 9.29 -11.17
C LEU A 96 -0.10 9.81 -10.46
N HIS A 97 1.10 9.26 -10.68
CA HIS A 97 2.33 9.67 -9.97
C HIS A 97 3.54 9.75 -10.91
N LEU A 98 3.70 10.91 -11.54
CA LEU A 98 4.83 11.25 -12.42
C LEU A 98 6.09 11.72 -11.66
N SER A 99 6.40 11.14 -10.49
CA SER A 99 7.69 11.39 -9.82
C SER A 99 8.26 10.15 -9.15
N ASP A 100 9.59 10.04 -9.27
CA ASP A 100 10.52 8.93 -9.05
C ASP A 100 10.52 8.33 -7.62
N VAL A 101 9.36 7.89 -7.14
CA VAL A 101 9.18 7.32 -5.79
C VAL A 101 8.15 6.18 -5.78
N TYR A 102 8.20 5.26 -6.75
CA TYR A 102 7.45 3.99 -6.68
C TYR A 102 7.77 3.19 -5.40
N TRP A 103 8.94 3.46 -4.80
CA TRP A 103 9.42 2.87 -3.56
C TRP A 103 8.79 3.45 -2.28
N SER A 104 7.88 4.43 -2.38
CA SER A 104 7.10 4.92 -1.24
C SER A 104 5.88 4.03 -0.98
N GLU A 105 5.40 4.01 0.26
CA GLU A 105 4.36 3.09 0.74
C GLU A 105 3.06 3.12 -0.11
N ASP A 106 2.78 4.23 -0.79
CA ASP A 106 1.59 4.42 -1.63
C ASP A 106 1.64 3.61 -2.94
N GLY A 107 2.81 3.39 -3.53
CA GLY A 107 2.96 2.62 -4.79
C GLY A 107 2.63 1.12 -4.64
N ARG A 108 2.73 0.57 -3.44
CA ARG A 108 2.36 -0.84 -3.17
C ARG A 108 0.84 -1.04 -3.10
N THR A 109 0.09 -0.02 -2.71
CA THR A 109 -1.36 -0.13 -2.51
C THR A 109 -2.15 -0.20 -3.82
N SER A 110 -1.67 0.44 -4.89
CA SER A 110 -2.29 0.39 -6.21
C SER A 110 -2.13 -0.99 -6.86
N VAL A 111 -0.95 -1.59 -6.74
CA VAL A 111 -0.68 -2.96 -7.23
C VAL A 111 -1.56 -3.98 -6.48
N ASP A 112 -1.62 -3.89 -5.15
CA ASP A 112 -2.50 -4.73 -4.34
C ASP A 112 -3.98 -4.58 -4.76
N ALA A 113 -4.42 -3.37 -5.11
CA ALA A 113 -5.78 -3.11 -5.58
C ALA A 113 -6.07 -3.78 -6.94
N VAL A 114 -5.11 -3.77 -7.88
CA VAL A 114 -5.25 -4.45 -9.18
C VAL A 114 -5.35 -5.95 -8.98
N PHE A 115 -4.46 -6.57 -8.19
CA PHE A 115 -4.55 -8.00 -7.87
C PHE A 115 -5.86 -8.36 -7.16
N ALA A 116 -6.32 -7.51 -6.24
CA ALA A 116 -7.62 -7.70 -5.58
C ALA A 116 -8.78 -7.64 -6.59
N ALA A 117 -8.75 -6.69 -7.52
CA ALA A 117 -9.77 -6.54 -8.55
C ALA A 117 -9.79 -7.74 -9.51
N VAL A 118 -8.63 -8.22 -9.96
CA VAL A 118 -8.51 -9.42 -10.79
C VAL A 118 -9.02 -10.66 -10.04
N ALA A 119 -8.64 -10.83 -8.78
CA ALA A 119 -9.11 -11.96 -7.96
C ALA A 119 -10.63 -11.95 -7.77
N VAL A 120 -11.21 -10.79 -7.44
CA VAL A 120 -12.66 -10.61 -7.31
C VAL A 120 -13.38 -10.82 -8.64
N GLY A 121 -12.85 -10.25 -9.73
CA GLY A 121 -13.40 -10.42 -11.06
C GLY A 121 -13.40 -11.89 -11.48
N GLY A 122 -12.28 -12.60 -11.29
CA GLY A 122 -12.18 -14.03 -11.56
C GLY A 122 -13.17 -14.85 -10.73
N LEU A 123 -13.39 -14.49 -9.47
CA LEU A 123 -14.35 -15.14 -8.57
C LEU A 123 -15.79 -14.97 -9.07
N LEU A 124 -16.15 -13.76 -9.50
CA LEU A 124 -17.46 -13.45 -10.10
C LEU A 124 -17.67 -14.21 -11.42
N ILE A 125 -16.65 -14.29 -12.28
CA ILE A 125 -16.70 -15.05 -13.54
C ILE A 125 -16.91 -16.54 -13.28
N MET A 126 -16.32 -17.08 -12.22
CA MET A 126 -16.52 -18.47 -11.78
C MET A 126 -17.92 -18.72 -11.19
N GLY A 127 -18.78 -17.69 -11.13
CA GLY A 127 -20.15 -17.74 -10.62
C GLY A 127 -20.24 -17.48 -9.11
N LEU A 128 -19.12 -17.30 -8.40
CA LEU A 128 -19.15 -16.98 -6.99
C LEU A 128 -19.42 -15.48 -6.84
N HIS A 129 -20.63 -15.14 -6.40
CA HIS A 129 -21.06 -13.77 -6.19
C HIS A 129 -21.74 -13.61 -4.83
N PRO A 130 -21.73 -12.41 -4.22
CA PRO A 130 -22.25 -12.17 -2.86
C PRO A 130 -23.68 -12.65 -2.60
N LEU A 131 -24.51 -12.63 -3.64
CA LEU A 131 -25.95 -12.94 -3.56
C LEU A 131 -26.27 -14.42 -3.78
N MET A 132 -25.27 -15.26 -4.08
CA MET A 132 -25.47 -16.66 -4.46
C MET A 132 -26.23 -17.48 -3.41
N PHE A 133 -26.09 -17.12 -2.13
CA PHE A 133 -26.78 -17.77 -1.02
C PHE A 133 -28.11 -17.08 -0.70
N PHE A 134 -28.19 -15.75 -0.84
CA PHE A 134 -29.37 -14.98 -0.50
C PHE A 134 -30.54 -15.23 -1.46
N LEU A 135 -30.28 -15.30 -2.77
CA LEU A 135 -31.34 -15.46 -3.77
C LEU A 135 -32.09 -16.79 -3.62
N PRO A 136 -31.44 -17.96 -3.50
CA PRO A 136 -32.16 -19.23 -3.27
C PRO A 136 -32.91 -19.25 -1.94
N MET A 137 -32.30 -18.73 -0.86
CA MET A 137 -32.94 -18.68 0.46
C MET A 137 -34.17 -17.78 0.52
N TRP A 138 -34.17 -16.67 -0.24
CA TRP A 138 -35.32 -15.77 -0.34
C TRP A 138 -36.51 -16.45 -1.04
N HIS A 139 -36.24 -17.13 -2.16
CA HIS A 139 -37.27 -17.81 -2.95
C HIS A 139 -37.84 -19.03 -2.21
N GLY A 140 -37.00 -19.83 -1.56
CA GLY A 140 -37.40 -21.02 -0.80
C GLY A 140 -37.94 -20.76 0.62
N ALA A 141 -38.07 -19.50 1.03
CA ALA A 141 -38.59 -19.17 2.36
C ALA A 141 -40.12 -19.18 2.37
N ASP A 142 -40.71 -20.20 3.00
CA ASP A 142 -42.16 -20.38 3.08
C ASP A 142 -42.83 -19.50 4.14
N SER A 143 -42.07 -19.05 5.14
CA SER A 143 -42.58 -18.19 6.21
C SER A 143 -42.24 -16.72 5.97
N MET A 144 -43.20 -15.83 6.26
CA MET A 144 -43.02 -14.38 6.20
C MET A 144 -41.84 -13.92 7.08
N MET A 145 -41.68 -14.56 8.26
CA MET A 145 -40.59 -14.27 9.18
C MET A 145 -39.22 -14.60 8.57
N LEU A 146 -39.07 -15.76 7.91
CA LEU A 146 -37.81 -16.15 7.29
C LEU A 146 -37.49 -15.26 6.08
N ARG A 147 -38.49 -14.90 5.26
CA ARG A 147 -38.31 -13.89 4.19
C ARG A 147 -37.85 -12.55 4.76
N ALA A 148 -38.55 -12.03 5.77
CA ALA A 148 -38.16 -10.77 6.41
C ALA A 148 -36.73 -10.80 6.97
N LEU A 149 -36.32 -11.93 7.57
CA LEU A 149 -34.96 -12.13 8.09
C LEU A 149 -33.91 -12.12 6.96
N VAL A 150 -34.13 -12.89 5.90
CA VAL A 150 -33.20 -12.99 4.76
C VAL A 150 -33.11 -11.65 4.02
N GLY A 151 -34.24 -10.98 3.78
CA GLY A 151 -34.28 -9.65 3.18
C GLY A 151 -33.57 -8.61 4.04
N GLY A 152 -33.81 -8.63 5.35
CA GLY A 152 -33.11 -7.78 6.30
C GLY A 152 -31.60 -8.01 6.28
N ALA A 153 -31.15 -9.27 6.30
CA ALA A 153 -29.74 -9.62 6.20
C ALA A 153 -29.12 -9.16 4.87
N MET A 154 -29.83 -9.30 3.75
CA MET A 154 -29.37 -8.85 2.44
C MET A 154 -29.19 -7.33 2.41
N VAL A 155 -30.17 -6.56 2.91
CA VAL A 155 -30.09 -5.10 3.02
C VAL A 155 -28.97 -4.66 3.97
N LEU A 156 -28.73 -5.40 5.06
CA LEU A 156 -27.69 -5.10 6.04
C LEU A 156 -26.27 -5.44 5.56
N THR A 157 -26.12 -6.28 4.54
CA THR A 157 -24.79 -6.76 4.10
C THR A 157 -23.93 -5.63 3.53
N LEU A 158 -24.50 -4.78 2.67
CA LEU A 158 -23.81 -3.61 2.11
C LEU A 158 -23.34 -2.59 3.17
N PRO A 159 -24.21 -2.08 4.08
CA PRO A 159 -23.77 -1.14 5.09
C PRO A 159 -22.74 -1.77 6.05
N LEU A 160 -22.85 -3.07 6.34
CA LEU A 160 -21.84 -3.77 7.13
C LEU A 160 -20.48 -3.81 6.42
N ALA A 161 -20.46 -4.08 5.12
CA ALA A 161 -19.25 -4.04 4.30
C ALA A 161 -18.62 -2.64 4.29
N VAL A 162 -19.42 -1.59 4.12
CA VAL A 162 -18.96 -0.20 4.19
C VAL A 162 -18.32 0.07 5.56
N VAL A 163 -18.94 -0.34 6.67
CA VAL A 163 -18.36 -0.17 8.01
C VAL A 163 -17.02 -0.92 8.15
N VAL A 164 -16.89 -2.14 7.63
CA VAL A 164 -15.63 -2.91 7.70
C VAL A 164 -14.52 -2.25 6.88
N VAL A 165 -14.84 -1.74 5.69
CA VAL A 165 -13.91 -0.99 4.84
C VAL A 165 -13.49 0.31 5.52
N LEU A 166 -14.43 1.09 6.07
CA LEU A 166 -14.15 2.31 6.84
C LEU A 166 -13.29 2.06 8.08
N LYS A 167 -13.35 0.85 8.65
CA LYS A 167 -12.46 0.38 9.73
C LYS A 167 -11.05 0.00 9.26
N GLY A 168 -10.73 0.18 7.99
CA GLY A 168 -9.41 -0.05 7.38
C GLY A 168 -9.12 -1.52 7.09
N LYS A 169 -10.16 -2.37 7.00
CA LYS A 169 -10.00 -3.82 6.74
C LYS A 169 -10.57 -4.19 5.37
N VAL A 170 -10.04 -3.55 4.34
CA VAL A 170 -10.50 -3.70 2.94
C VAL A 170 -10.61 -5.16 2.55
N TRP A 171 -9.57 -5.97 2.78
CA TRP A 171 -9.56 -7.41 2.48
C TRP A 171 -10.65 -8.21 3.19
N THR A 172 -10.92 -7.96 4.47
CA THR A 172 -12.00 -8.69 5.18
C THR A 172 -13.38 -8.19 4.77
N GLY A 173 -13.52 -6.93 4.34
CA GLY A 173 -14.76 -6.40 3.79
C GLY A 173 -15.04 -6.99 2.40
N LEU A 174 -14.03 -7.03 1.55
CA LEU A 174 -14.06 -7.58 0.20
C LEU A 174 -14.37 -9.08 0.23
N LEU A 175 -13.58 -9.86 0.98
CA LEU A 175 -13.81 -11.31 1.14
C LEU A 175 -15.09 -11.59 1.92
N GLY A 176 -15.42 -10.74 2.90
CA GLY A 176 -16.65 -10.88 3.67
C GLY A 176 -17.92 -10.58 2.88
N MET A 177 -17.83 -9.87 1.76
CA MET A 177 -18.94 -9.72 0.83
C MET A 177 -19.38 -11.07 0.26
N PHE A 178 -18.45 -12.03 0.11
CA PHE A 178 -18.75 -13.41 -0.27
C PHE A 178 -19.13 -14.27 0.95
N LEU A 179 -18.58 -13.95 2.12
CA LEU A 179 -18.76 -14.71 3.36
C LEU A 179 -19.25 -13.79 4.49
N VAL A 180 -20.57 -13.69 4.68
CA VAL A 180 -21.23 -12.80 5.66
C VAL A 180 -20.64 -12.94 7.08
N VAL A 181 -20.21 -14.14 7.48
CA VAL A 181 -19.54 -14.40 8.77
C VAL A 181 -18.28 -13.53 8.95
N LEU A 182 -17.48 -13.34 7.89
CA LEU A 182 -16.30 -12.48 7.93
C LEU A 182 -16.66 -11.00 8.07
N LEU A 183 -17.80 -10.56 7.54
CA LEU A 183 -18.31 -9.20 7.75
C LEU A 183 -18.68 -8.96 9.21
N VAL A 184 -19.37 -9.91 9.85
CA VAL A 184 -19.74 -9.82 11.27
C VAL A 184 -18.48 -9.75 12.14
N ILE A 185 -17.51 -10.64 11.91
CA ILE A 185 -16.23 -10.64 12.63
C ILE A 185 -15.46 -9.34 12.37
N GLY A 186 -15.42 -8.88 11.12
CA GLY A 186 -14.77 -7.65 10.71
C GLY A 186 -15.36 -6.41 11.39
N ALA A 187 -16.69 -6.38 11.54
CA ALA A 187 -17.44 -5.31 12.16
C ALA A 187 -17.31 -5.30 13.68
N VAL A 188 -17.34 -6.46 14.33
CA VAL A 188 -17.18 -6.56 15.80
C VAL A 188 -15.73 -6.25 16.21
N ARG A 189 -14.74 -6.68 15.42
CA ARG A 189 -13.32 -6.43 15.74
C ARG A 189 -12.96 -4.94 15.68
N LEU A 190 -12.06 -4.53 16.58
CA LEU A 190 -11.49 -3.18 16.66
C LEU A 190 -10.93 -2.73 15.29
N SER A 191 -11.06 -1.44 14.97
CA SER A 191 -10.59 -0.85 13.72
C SER A 191 -9.08 -0.66 13.70
N ARG A 192 -8.49 -0.60 12.50
CA ARG A 192 -7.07 -0.27 12.33
C ARG A 192 -6.82 1.19 12.77
N PRO A 193 -5.64 1.49 13.38
CA PRO A 193 -5.33 2.83 13.89
C PRO A 193 -5.16 3.90 12.78
N HIS A 194 -4.83 3.48 11.56
CA HIS A 194 -4.70 4.34 10.37
C HIS A 194 -6.03 4.56 9.61
N ALA A 195 -7.14 3.97 10.08
CA ALA A 195 -8.41 4.00 9.33
C ALA A 195 -9.19 5.31 9.50
N PRO A 196 -10.00 5.73 8.50
CA PRO A 196 -10.91 6.88 8.63
C PRO A 196 -11.82 6.80 9.85
N TRP A 197 -12.30 5.61 10.20
CA TRP A 197 -13.11 5.36 11.41
C TRP A 197 -12.38 5.72 12.71
N ALA A 198 -11.07 5.48 12.78
CA ALA A 198 -10.26 5.81 13.96
C ALA A 198 -10.15 7.33 14.13
N ARG A 199 -10.06 8.09 13.02
CA ARG A 199 -10.05 9.56 13.04
C ARG A 199 -11.33 10.14 13.63
N TRP A 200 -12.49 9.61 13.21
CA TRP A 200 -13.77 10.15 13.64
C TRP A 200 -14.19 9.69 15.04
N ARG A 201 -13.93 8.43 15.40
CA ARG A 201 -14.46 7.82 16.63
C ARG A 201 -13.47 7.73 17.80
N TYR A 202 -12.17 7.63 17.51
CA TYR A 202 -11.12 7.43 18.53
C TYR A 202 -10.30 8.68 18.83
N SER A 203 -10.46 9.77 18.08
CA SER A 203 -9.89 11.08 18.41
C SER A 203 -10.29 11.55 19.82
N THR A 204 -11.51 11.23 20.25
CA THR A 204 -12.04 11.57 21.58
C THR A 204 -11.81 10.48 22.64
N GLN A 205 -11.20 9.34 22.30
CA GLN A 205 -11.00 8.19 23.21
C GLN A 205 -9.54 7.69 23.19
N PRO A 206 -8.61 8.38 23.88
CA PRO A 206 -7.17 8.09 23.83
C PRO A 206 -6.80 6.69 24.30
N GLU A 207 -7.52 6.13 25.27
CA GLU A 207 -7.26 4.76 25.75
C GLU A 207 -7.54 3.68 24.70
N LYS A 208 -8.62 3.84 23.91
CA LYS A 208 -8.95 2.89 22.85
C LYS A 208 -7.98 3.02 21.67
N MET A 209 -7.51 4.23 21.37
CA MET A 209 -6.45 4.45 20.39
C MET A 209 -5.14 3.77 20.82
N ARG A 210 -4.73 3.95 22.08
CA ARG A 210 -3.53 3.30 22.64
C ARG A 210 -3.61 1.78 22.56
N ARG A 211 -4.77 1.19 22.92
CA ARG A 211 -5.00 -0.27 22.81
C ARG A 211 -4.96 -0.76 21.35
N ALA A 212 -5.51 0.01 20.41
CA ALA A 212 -5.47 -0.32 18.99
C ALA A 212 -4.03 -0.30 18.44
N LEU A 213 -3.25 0.71 18.78
CA LEU A 213 -1.84 0.83 18.40
C LEU A 213 -0.98 -0.29 18.99
N GLN A 214 -1.14 -0.59 20.28
CA GLN A 214 -0.39 -1.65 20.95
C GLN A 214 -0.67 -3.02 20.33
N ARG A 215 -1.94 -3.31 19.99
CA ARG A 215 -2.33 -4.54 19.30
C ARG A 215 -1.74 -4.62 17.89
N GLU A 216 -1.82 -3.55 17.11
CA GLU A 216 -1.29 -3.51 15.74
C GLU A 216 0.23 -3.74 15.75
N ARG A 217 0.96 -3.12 16.69
CA ARG A 217 2.40 -3.38 16.90
C ARG A 217 2.67 -4.85 17.23
N THR A 218 1.94 -5.45 18.18
CA THR A 218 2.15 -6.87 18.55
C THR A 218 1.89 -7.84 17.39
N LEU A 219 0.88 -7.58 16.57
CA LEU A 219 0.53 -8.46 15.43
C LEU A 219 1.48 -8.26 14.24
N ARG A 220 1.97 -7.05 13.99
CA ARG A 220 2.89 -6.76 12.88
C ARG A 220 4.34 -7.10 13.18
N ARG A 221 4.78 -7.06 14.44
CA ARG A 221 6.17 -7.35 14.85
C ARG A 221 6.74 -8.65 14.25
N PRO A 222 6.06 -9.82 14.30
CA PRO A 222 6.60 -11.04 13.70
C PRO A 222 6.69 -10.97 12.17
N VAL A 223 5.72 -10.31 11.51
CA VAL A 223 5.69 -10.15 10.05
C VAL A 223 6.82 -9.23 9.58
N VAL A 224 7.02 -8.10 10.27
CA VAL A 224 8.12 -7.16 10.00
C VAL A 224 9.47 -7.87 10.20
N ARG A 225 9.64 -8.64 11.28
CA ARG A 225 10.86 -9.42 11.52
C ARG A 225 11.14 -10.43 10.41
N ALA A 226 10.11 -11.14 9.95
CA ALA A 226 10.24 -12.10 8.84
C ALA A 226 10.57 -11.39 7.51
N LYS A 227 9.93 -10.25 7.23
CA LYS A 227 10.18 -9.43 6.03
C LYS A 227 11.63 -8.92 6.00
N LEU A 228 12.13 -8.35 7.10
CA LEU A 228 13.52 -7.90 7.20
C LEU A 228 14.51 -9.07 7.08
N TYR A 229 14.24 -10.20 7.71
CA TYR A 229 15.08 -11.39 7.57
C TYR A 229 15.16 -11.86 6.11
N LEU A 230 14.02 -11.92 5.41
CA LEU A 230 13.98 -12.29 3.99
C LEU A 230 14.76 -11.29 3.13
N GLN A 231 14.61 -9.99 3.38
CA GLN A 231 15.39 -8.95 2.69
C GLN A 231 16.90 -9.14 2.90
N CYS A 232 17.32 -9.40 4.14
CA CYS A 232 18.72 -9.67 4.47
C CYS A 232 19.24 -10.97 3.82
N ALA A 233 18.42 -12.03 3.78
CA ALA A 233 18.75 -13.28 3.13
C ALA A 233 18.93 -13.12 1.62
N ILE A 234 18.02 -12.38 0.95
CA ILE A 234 18.11 -12.07 -0.49
C ILE A 234 19.32 -11.17 -0.78
N ALA A 235 19.62 -10.22 0.10
CA ALA A 235 20.81 -9.37 0.02
C ALA A 235 22.13 -10.11 0.36
N GLY A 236 22.10 -11.44 0.52
CA GLY A 236 23.29 -12.27 0.72
C GLY A 236 23.88 -12.21 2.14
N THR A 237 23.16 -11.63 3.11
CA THR A 237 23.60 -11.54 4.51
C THR A 237 22.49 -12.04 5.44
N PRO A 238 22.29 -13.36 5.60
CA PRO A 238 21.23 -13.92 6.44
C PRO A 238 21.55 -13.69 7.92
N ARG A 239 21.28 -12.48 8.41
CA ARG A 239 21.38 -12.09 9.81
C ARG A 239 19.98 -11.84 10.35
N PHE A 240 19.78 -12.17 11.61
CA PHE A 240 18.57 -11.75 12.30
C PHE A 240 18.56 -10.22 12.42
N PRO A 241 17.45 -9.55 12.08
CA PRO A 241 17.37 -8.10 12.19
C PRO A 241 17.43 -7.67 13.66
N ASP A 242 18.16 -6.57 13.90
CA ASP A 242 18.30 -5.94 15.21
C ASP A 242 16.94 -5.44 15.72
N GLU A 243 16.70 -5.51 17.03
CA GLU A 243 15.41 -5.09 17.60
C GLU A 243 15.14 -3.61 17.35
N ARG A 244 16.19 -2.78 17.33
CA ARG A 244 16.08 -1.34 17.04
C ARG A 244 15.60 -1.06 15.62
N THR A 245 16.01 -1.87 14.63
CA THR A 245 15.56 -1.70 13.24
C THR A 245 14.13 -2.18 13.06
N VAL A 246 13.74 -3.27 13.75
CA VAL A 246 12.35 -3.75 13.79
C VAL A 246 11.43 -2.71 14.42
N ASP A 247 11.82 -2.12 15.56
CA ASP A 247 11.00 -1.14 16.26
C ASP A 247 10.93 0.19 15.49
N ALA A 248 12.03 0.66 14.88
CA ALA A 248 12.00 1.84 13.99
C ALA A 248 11.08 1.64 12.77
N THR A 249 11.08 0.44 12.18
CA THR A 249 10.18 0.11 11.05
C THR A 249 8.72 0.04 11.51
N LEU A 250 8.46 -0.50 12.71
CA LEU A 250 7.12 -0.52 13.30
C LEU A 250 6.61 0.89 13.62
N ASP A 251 7.46 1.80 14.04
CA ASP A 251 7.09 3.19 14.30
C ASP A 251 6.75 3.95 13.02
N HIS A 252 7.46 3.65 11.92
CA HIS A 252 7.12 4.16 10.60
C HIS A 252 5.80 3.56 10.08
N GLU A 253 5.61 2.24 10.13
CA GLU A 253 4.44 1.57 9.57
C GLU A 253 3.18 1.68 10.46
N VAL A 254 3.31 1.91 11.78
CA VAL A 254 2.20 1.93 12.75
C VAL A 254 2.09 3.29 13.42
N HIS A 255 1.62 4.27 12.65
CA HIS A 255 1.28 5.59 13.14
C HIS A 255 -0.25 5.79 13.23
N PRO A 256 -0.74 6.58 14.19
CA PRO A 256 -2.15 6.97 14.25
C PRO A 256 -2.49 7.84 13.04
N ALA A 257 -3.72 7.73 12.55
CA ALA A 257 -4.18 8.60 11.48
C ALA A 257 -4.05 10.09 11.89
N PRO A 258 -3.61 10.99 10.99
CA PRO A 258 -3.46 12.41 11.28
C PRO A 258 -4.76 13.00 11.83
N ALA A 259 -4.64 13.90 12.81
CA ALA A 259 -5.77 14.65 13.33
C ALA A 259 -6.45 15.42 12.18
N PRO A 260 -7.78 15.57 12.17
CA PRO A 260 -8.46 16.37 11.16
C PRO A 260 -7.93 17.81 11.17
N THR A 261 -7.31 18.22 10.07
CA THR A 261 -6.78 19.57 9.86
C THR A 261 -7.93 20.56 9.68
N GLY A 262 -8.42 21.16 10.77
CA GLY A 262 -9.32 22.32 10.78
C GLY A 262 -10.67 22.16 10.04
N PRO A 263 -11.58 23.14 10.15
CA PRO A 263 -12.84 23.12 9.41
C PRO A 263 -12.54 23.31 7.93
N ILE A 264 -13.05 22.41 7.08
CA ILE A 264 -13.18 22.68 5.65
C ILE A 264 -14.18 23.84 5.55
N LEU A 265 -13.68 25.05 5.33
CA LEU A 265 -14.49 26.21 4.95
C LEU A 265 -15.09 25.90 3.56
N ILE A 266 -16.21 25.20 3.54
CA ILE A 266 -17.11 25.22 2.38
C ILE A 266 -17.72 26.61 2.42
N GLY A 267 -17.18 27.52 1.60
CA GLY A 267 -17.71 28.86 1.43
C GLY A 267 -19.21 28.78 1.17
N ARG A 268 -19.98 29.50 1.98
CA ARG A 268 -21.40 29.75 1.76
C ARG A 268 -21.59 30.65 0.55
#